data_AF-D3ADR0-F1
#
_entry.id   AF-D3ADR0-F1
#
_cell.length_a   1.000
_cell.length_b   1.000
_cell.length_c   1.000
_cell.angle_alpha   90.00
_cell.angle_beta   90.00
_cell.angle_gamma   90.00
#
_symmetry.space_group_name_H-M   'P 1'
#
loop_
_entity.id
_entity.type
_entity.pdbx_description
1 polymer ?
#
loop_
_entity_poly.entity_id
_entity_poly.type
_entity_poly.pdbx_seq_one_letter_code
_entity_poly.pdbx_strand_id
1 'polypeptide(L)'
;MRRYITDPQSQKQEEVIMYVENKNVPLTDLGGGVVRKVLAYSENLMNVELKFEKGAIGVKHSHPHEQIGYIISGSLLFQEEGKEDKVLVTGDSYYVEPNAVHGVVALEDTMLLDIFTPMRKDFVE
;
A
#
# COMPACT_ATOMS: atom_id res chain seq x y z
N MET A 1 -11.19 -42.60 -2.86
CA MET A 1 -12.56 -42.26 -2.43
C MET A 1 -12.47 -41.59 -1.06
N ARG A 2 -12.43 -40.25 -0.99
CA ARG A 2 -12.54 -39.51 0.28
C ARG A 2 -13.74 -38.59 0.15
N ARG A 3 -14.77 -38.91 0.93
CA ARG A 3 -16.03 -38.17 1.03
C ARG A 3 -15.75 -36.92 1.86
N TYR A 4 -15.95 -35.73 1.28
CA TYR A 4 -16.09 -34.51 2.06
C TYR A 4 -17.54 -34.47 2.53
N ILE A 5 -17.74 -34.61 3.84
CA ILE A 5 -19.01 -34.29 4.50
C ILE A 5 -18.99 -32.77 4.66
N THR A 6 -19.78 -32.07 3.86
CA THR A 6 -20.04 -30.64 4.01
C THR A 6 -21.10 -30.44 5.09
N ASP A 7 -20.74 -29.74 6.16
CA ASP A 7 -21.70 -29.18 7.13
C ASP A 7 -22.44 -27.99 6.48
N PRO A 8 -23.79 -27.97 6.46
CA PRO A 8 -24.56 -26.94 5.78
C PRO A 8 -25.00 -25.86 6.75
N GLN A 9 -24.19 -24.83 6.99
CA GLN A 9 -24.70 -23.55 7.50
C GLN A 9 -24.08 -22.36 6.78
N SER A 10 -24.99 -21.48 6.36
CA SER A 10 -24.81 -20.25 5.62
C SER A 10 -23.64 -19.39 6.11
N GLN A 11 -22.61 -19.29 5.28
CA GLN A 11 -21.81 -18.08 5.20
C GLN A 11 -22.03 -17.56 3.79
N LYS A 12 -22.57 -16.33 3.67
CA LYS A 12 -22.52 -15.61 2.40
C LYS A 12 -21.06 -15.61 2.00
N GLN A 13 -20.72 -16.32 0.94
CA GLN A 13 -19.41 -16.25 0.34
C GLN A 13 -19.34 -14.82 -0.20
N GLU A 14 -18.73 -13.90 0.55
CA GLU A 14 -18.39 -12.59 0.03
C GLU A 14 -17.67 -12.83 -1.30
N GLU A 15 -18.06 -12.10 -2.35
CA GLU A 15 -17.40 -12.20 -3.65
C GLU A 15 -15.92 -11.89 -3.44
N VAL A 16 -15.11 -12.95 -3.33
CA VAL A 16 -13.67 -12.81 -3.23
C VAL A 16 -13.21 -12.29 -4.58
N ILE A 17 -12.82 -11.02 -4.63
CA ILE A 17 -12.16 -10.45 -5.80
C ILE A 17 -10.82 -11.17 -5.95
N MET A 18 -10.81 -12.24 -6.76
CA MET A 18 -9.66 -13.14 -6.90
C MET A 18 -8.47 -12.44 -7.56
N TYR A 19 -8.73 -11.41 -8.38
CA TYR A 19 -7.71 -10.61 -9.04
C TYR A 19 -8.24 -9.21 -9.36
N VAL A 20 -7.34 -8.24 -9.43
CA VAL A 20 -7.63 -6.86 -9.81
C VAL A 20 -6.84 -6.53 -11.08
N GLU A 21 -7.54 -6.13 -12.14
CA GLU A 21 -6.89 -5.60 -13.35
C GLU A 21 -6.53 -4.13 -13.14
N ASN A 22 -5.24 -3.81 -12.95
CA ASN A 22 -4.78 -2.44 -12.64
C ASN A 22 -5.33 -1.36 -13.59
N LYS A 23 -5.47 -1.67 -14.88
CA LYS A 23 -6.02 -0.77 -15.91
C LYS A 23 -7.45 -0.30 -15.62
N ASN A 24 -8.22 -1.05 -14.83
CA ASN A 24 -9.60 -0.74 -14.47
C ASN A 24 -9.71 -0.09 -13.07
N VAL A 25 -8.61 0.00 -12.32
CA VAL A 25 -8.63 0.59 -10.98
C VAL A 25 -8.67 2.12 -11.10
N PRO A 26 -9.66 2.80 -10.48
CA PRO A 26 -9.73 4.24 -10.49
C PRO A 26 -8.49 4.84 -9.82
N LEU A 27 -7.96 5.89 -10.44
CA LEU A 27 -6.84 6.64 -9.91
C LEU A 27 -7.38 7.77 -9.03
N THR A 28 -6.95 7.81 -7.78
CA THR A 28 -7.24 8.89 -6.83
C THR A 28 -6.08 9.87 -6.83
N ASP A 29 -6.32 11.11 -7.21
CA ASP A 29 -5.36 12.21 -7.06
C ASP A 29 -5.34 12.66 -5.60
N LEU A 30 -4.16 12.61 -4.97
CA LEU A 30 -3.95 13.04 -3.59
C LEU A 30 -3.40 14.48 -3.52
N GLY A 31 -3.19 15.12 -4.67
CA GLY A 31 -2.55 16.42 -4.81
C GLY A 31 -1.02 16.33 -4.75
N GLY A 32 -0.35 17.42 -5.15
CA GLY A 32 1.10 17.56 -5.01
C GLY A 32 1.93 16.56 -5.81
N GLY A 33 1.42 16.07 -6.94
CA GLY A 33 2.10 15.10 -7.80
C GLY A 33 2.04 13.66 -7.28
N VAL A 34 1.11 13.35 -6.37
CA VAL A 34 0.92 12.01 -5.82
C VAL A 34 -0.42 11.44 -6.25
N VAL A 35 -0.40 10.24 -6.82
CA VAL A 35 -1.61 9.51 -7.22
C VAL A 35 -1.61 8.11 -6.64
N ARG A 36 -2.80 7.60 -6.31
CA ARG A 36 -3.00 6.32 -5.64
C ARG A 36 -3.99 5.44 -6.40
N LYS A 37 -3.73 4.13 -6.39
CA LYS A 37 -4.66 3.08 -6.75
C LYS A 37 -4.76 2.06 -5.63
N VAL A 38 -5.97 1.83 -5.12
CA VAL A 38 -6.22 0.72 -4.17
C VAL A 38 -6.38 -0.56 -4.99
N LEU A 39 -5.47 -1.51 -4.80
CA LEU A 39 -5.45 -2.78 -5.55
C LEU A 39 -6.27 -3.85 -4.81
N ALA A 40 -5.85 -5.12 -4.84
CA ALA A 40 -6.54 -6.17 -4.09
C ALA A 40 -6.37 -5.98 -2.57
N TYR A 41 -7.45 -6.19 -1.83
CA TYR A 41 -7.46 -6.15 -0.37
C TYR A 41 -8.53 -7.08 0.23
N SER A 42 -8.39 -7.32 1.53
CA SER A 42 -9.36 -7.98 2.43
C SER A 42 -9.36 -7.21 3.76
N GLU A 43 -10.21 -7.58 4.73
CA GLU A 43 -10.19 -6.94 6.06
C GLU A 43 -8.80 -6.94 6.74
N ASN A 44 -7.96 -7.93 6.46
CA ASN A 44 -6.67 -8.11 7.13
C ASN A 44 -5.46 -7.60 6.33
N LEU A 45 -5.62 -7.28 5.04
CA LEU A 45 -4.47 -6.97 4.19
C LEU A 45 -4.91 -6.08 3.04
N MET A 46 -4.16 -5.02 2.77
CA MET A 46 -4.40 -4.13 1.64
C MET A 46 -3.13 -3.88 0.85
N ASN A 47 -3.21 -3.91 -0.47
CA ASN A 47 -2.14 -3.51 -1.38
C ASN A 47 -2.52 -2.22 -2.10
N VAL A 48 -1.62 -1.24 -2.15
CA VAL A 48 -1.84 0.08 -2.72
C VAL A 48 -0.68 0.44 -3.63
N GLU A 49 -0.96 0.77 -4.89
CA GLU A 49 0.03 1.36 -5.78
C GLU A 49 0.01 2.87 -5.63
N LEU A 50 1.18 3.46 -5.39
CA LEU A 50 1.37 4.91 -5.44
C LEU A 50 2.34 5.28 -6.56
N LYS A 51 2.08 6.42 -7.18
CA LYS A 51 3.02 7.09 -8.09
C LYS A 51 3.26 8.50 -7.61
N PHE A 52 4.52 8.88 -7.60
CA PHE A 52 5.02 10.19 -7.22
C PHE A 52 5.74 10.78 -8.42
N GLU A 53 5.37 12.01 -8.80
CA GLU A 53 6.20 12.82 -9.69
C GLU A 53 7.51 13.21 -8.97
N LYS A 54 8.57 13.47 -9.74
CA LYS A 54 9.83 13.98 -9.16
C LYS A 54 9.58 15.18 -8.24
N GLY A 55 10.09 15.09 -7.01
CA GLY A 55 9.96 16.13 -5.99
C GLY A 55 8.63 16.12 -5.22
N ALA A 56 7.69 15.24 -5.57
CA ALA A 56 6.47 15.05 -4.79
C ALA A 56 6.80 14.53 -3.38
N ILE A 57 6.00 14.97 -2.41
CA ILE A 57 6.24 14.74 -0.98
C ILE A 57 5.08 13.93 -0.42
N GLY A 58 5.39 12.72 0.06
CA GLY A 58 4.54 12.00 1.00
C GLY A 58 4.78 12.57 2.39
N VAL A 59 3.93 13.52 2.80
CA VAL A 59 4.08 14.24 4.07
C VAL A 59 4.20 13.27 5.25
N LYS A 60 5.00 13.66 6.26
CA LYS A 60 5.17 12.85 7.46
C LYS A 60 3.83 12.65 8.15
N HIS A 61 3.50 11.40 8.43
CA HIS A 61 2.27 10.99 9.10
C HIS A 61 2.49 9.68 9.85
N SER A 62 1.48 9.23 10.58
CA SER A 62 1.48 7.94 11.27
C SER A 62 0.09 7.31 11.22
N HIS A 63 0.04 6.00 11.42
CA HIS A 63 -1.19 5.23 11.45
C HIS A 63 -1.00 3.94 12.26
N PRO A 64 -2.07 3.33 12.80
CA PRO A 64 -1.98 2.11 13.61
C PRO A 64 -1.66 0.86 12.79
N HIS A 65 -1.71 0.93 11.46
CA HIS A 65 -1.42 -0.17 10.56
C HIS A 65 0.09 -0.40 10.49
N GLU A 66 0.50 -1.66 10.41
CA GLU A 66 1.83 -2.01 9.90
C GLU A 66 1.88 -1.75 8.40
N GLN A 67 3.04 -1.33 7.90
CA GLN A 67 3.23 -1.07 6.47
C GLN A 67 4.56 -1.63 5.98
N ILE A 68 4.52 -2.21 4.78
CA ILE A 68 5.71 -2.47 3.97
C ILE A 68 5.58 -1.68 2.68
N GLY A 69 6.62 -0.90 2.36
CA GLY A 69 6.76 -0.29 1.04
C GLY A 69 7.76 -1.05 0.17
N TYR A 70 7.45 -1.24 -1.11
CA TYR A 70 8.36 -1.83 -2.10
C TYR A 70 8.47 -0.94 -3.33
N ILE A 71 9.68 -0.55 -3.73
CA ILE A 71 9.90 0.37 -4.84
C ILE A 71 9.86 -0.40 -6.17
N ILE A 72 8.81 -0.18 -6.97
CA ILE A 72 8.65 -0.78 -8.29
C ILE A 72 9.59 -0.14 -9.31
N SER A 73 9.70 1.19 -9.30
CA SER A 73 10.55 1.95 -10.21
C SER A 73 10.91 3.31 -9.62
N GLY A 74 12.07 3.86 -10.01
CA GLY A 74 12.54 5.17 -9.55
C GLY A 74 13.31 5.09 -8.23
N SER A 75 13.29 6.19 -7.47
CA SER A 75 14.01 6.35 -6.21
C SER A 75 13.41 7.46 -5.34
N LEU A 76 13.45 7.24 -4.02
CA LEU A 76 12.93 8.17 -3.03
C LEU A 76 13.86 8.29 -1.82
N LEU A 77 13.73 9.40 -1.09
CA LEU A 77 14.27 9.57 0.25
C LEU A 77 13.20 9.15 1.26
N PHE A 78 13.41 8.03 1.92
CA PHE A 78 12.58 7.57 3.04
C PHE A 78 13.02 8.26 4.33
N GLN A 79 12.05 8.72 5.11
CA GLN A 79 12.27 9.45 6.35
C GLN A 79 11.40 8.85 7.45
N GLU A 80 12.00 8.49 8.58
CA GLU A 80 11.29 8.06 9.79
C GLU A 80 11.84 8.83 11.00
N GLU A 81 10.96 9.30 11.87
CA GLU A 81 11.35 10.10 13.02
C GLU A 81 12.29 9.32 13.97
N GLY A 82 13.44 9.91 14.29
CA GLY A 82 14.45 9.28 15.14
C GLY A 82 15.39 8.32 14.41
N LYS A 83 15.24 8.13 13.09
CA LYS A 83 16.16 7.36 12.25
C LYS A 83 16.89 8.27 11.24
N GLU A 84 17.99 7.78 10.70
CA GLU A 84 18.65 8.44 9.58
C GLU A 84 17.82 8.29 8.31
N ASP A 85 17.72 9.36 7.52
CA ASP A 85 17.07 9.33 6.22
C ASP A 85 17.81 8.35 5.28
N LYS A 86 17.06 7.61 4.46
CA LYS A 86 17.62 6.60 3.56
C LYS A 86 17.11 6.77 2.15
N VAL A 87 18.03 6.84 1.19
CA VAL A 87 17.67 6.72 -0.23
C VAL A 87 17.38 5.26 -0.53
N LEU A 88 16.19 5.00 -1.07
CA LEU A 88 15.73 3.69 -1.54
C LEU A 88 15.51 3.75 -3.03
N VAL A 89 15.92 2.70 -3.73
CA VAL A 89 15.85 2.60 -5.18
C VAL A 89 14.99 1.41 -5.61
N THR A 90 14.75 1.30 -6.91
CA THR A 90 14.03 0.16 -7.51
C THR A 90 14.51 -1.18 -6.96
N GLY A 91 13.56 -1.98 -6.44
CA GLY A 91 13.83 -3.28 -5.85
C GLY A 91 14.02 -3.28 -4.32
N ASP A 92 14.25 -2.11 -3.71
CA ASP A 92 14.35 -1.97 -2.26
C ASP A 92 12.97 -1.98 -1.60
N SER A 93 12.96 -2.24 -0.29
CA SER A 93 11.77 -2.18 0.56
C SER A 93 12.05 -1.55 1.91
N TYR A 94 11.00 -1.01 2.55
CA TYR A 94 11.03 -0.53 3.93
C TYR A 94 9.88 -1.12 4.75
N TYR A 95 10.04 -1.13 6.06
CA TYR A 95 9.01 -1.51 7.02
C TYR A 95 8.76 -0.34 7.98
N VAL A 96 7.49 -0.09 8.29
CA VAL A 96 7.04 0.93 9.23
C VAL A 96 6.25 0.24 10.34
N GLU A 97 6.70 0.43 11.58
CA GLU A 97 6.00 -0.04 12.77
C GLU A 97 4.70 0.74 13.01
N PRO A 98 3.70 0.15 13.68
CA PRO A 98 2.47 0.86 14.05
C PRO A 98 2.77 2.17 14.77
N ASN A 99 2.16 3.25 14.28
CA ASN A 99 2.27 4.62 14.80
C ASN A 99 3.65 5.29 14.64
N ALA A 100 4.62 4.65 13.96
CA ALA A 100 5.87 5.32 13.61
C ALA A 100 5.60 6.48 12.62
N VAL A 101 6.18 7.64 12.89
CA VAL A 101 6.05 8.82 12.03
C VAL A 101 7.01 8.68 10.85
N HIS A 102 6.47 8.57 9.65
CA HIS A 102 7.25 8.32 8.44
C HIS A 102 6.73 9.16 7.26
N GLY A 103 7.59 9.38 6.27
CA GLY A 103 7.29 10.10 5.04
C GLY A 103 8.31 9.83 3.95
N VAL A 104 8.05 10.34 2.75
CA VAL A 104 8.94 10.15 1.59
C VAL A 104 9.06 11.41 0.74
N VAL A 105 10.20 11.57 0.06
CA VAL A 105 10.38 12.56 -1.01
C VAL A 105 10.86 11.86 -2.26
N ALA A 106 10.12 11.97 -3.36
CA ALA A 106 10.51 11.37 -4.64
C ALA A 106 11.72 12.11 -5.23
N LEU A 107 12.80 11.39 -5.55
CA LEU A 107 14.02 11.95 -6.14
C LEU A 107 13.96 11.97 -7.68
N GLU A 108 13.11 11.10 -8.22
CA GLU A 108 12.68 11.01 -9.62
C GLU A 108 11.24 10.46 -9.66
N ASP A 109 10.65 10.35 -10.86
CA ASP A 109 9.32 9.73 -10.99
C ASP A 109 9.37 8.30 -10.42
N THR A 110 8.60 8.07 -9.36
CA THR A 110 8.72 6.89 -8.51
C THR A 110 7.38 6.18 -8.38
N MET A 111 7.41 4.86 -8.48
CA MET A 111 6.27 4.00 -8.24
C MET A 111 6.61 3.00 -7.14
N LEU A 112 5.68 2.79 -6.21
CA LEU A 112 5.84 1.84 -5.12
C LEU A 112 4.52 1.14 -4.80
N LEU A 113 4.64 -0.02 -4.17
CA LEU A 113 3.53 -0.68 -3.49
C LEU A 113 3.65 -0.43 -1.99
N ASP A 114 2.59 0.08 -1.38
CA ASP A 114 2.40 0.02 0.06
C ASP A 114 1.44 -1.11 0.42
N ILE A 115 1.87 -1.94 1.36
CA ILE A 115 1.14 -3.12 1.82
C ILE A 115 0.85 -2.94 3.30
N PHE A 116 -0.42 -2.95 3.67
CA PHE A 116 -0.88 -2.65 5.03
C PHE A 116 -1.55 -3.85 5.69
N THR A 117 -1.35 -4.01 6.99
CA THR A 117 -2.18 -4.87 7.85
C THR A 117 -2.61 -4.13 9.13
N PRO A 118 -3.91 -4.13 9.50
CA PRO A 118 -5.05 -4.55 8.67
C PRO A 118 -5.25 -3.61 7.46
N MET A 119 -6.36 -3.72 6.74
CA MET A 119 -6.63 -2.80 5.63
C MET A 119 -6.85 -1.34 6.09
N ARG A 120 -6.48 -0.39 5.24
CA ARG A 120 -6.82 1.03 5.39
C ARG A 120 -8.29 1.27 5.00
N LYS A 121 -9.20 1.16 5.97
CA LYS A 121 -10.65 1.38 5.73
C LYS A 121 -10.93 2.77 5.16
N ASP A 122 -10.18 3.77 5.62
CA ASP A 122 -10.24 5.15 5.13
C ASP A 122 -9.87 5.33 3.65
N PHE A 123 -9.32 4.31 2.98
CA PHE A 123 -9.00 4.38 1.55
C PHE A 123 -10.14 3.94 0.63
N VAL A 124 -11.19 3.33 1.20
CA VAL A 124 -12.30 2.73 0.45
C VAL A 124 -13.68 3.23 0.88
N GLU A 125 -13.72 4.14 1.87
CA GLU A 125 -14.93 4.84 2.32
C GLU A 125 -15.33 5.99 1.39
#